data_AF-A0A836QLX6-F1
#
_entry.id   AF-A0A836QLX6-F1
#
_cell.length_a   1.000
_cell.length_b   1.000
_cell.length_c   1.000
_cell.angle_alpha   90.00
_cell.angle_beta   90.00
_cell.angle_gamma   90.00
#
_symmetry.space_group_name_H-M   'P 1'
#
loop_
_entity.id
_entity.type
_entity.pdbx_description
1 polymer ?
#
loop_
_entity_poly.entity_id
_entity_poly.type
_entity_poly.pdbx_seq_one_letter_code
_entity_poly.pdbx_strand_id
1 'polypeptide(L)'
;MFPSHWEVLVIFLVILLLFGAKRIPEMAKGLGKGIREFRSAVKDVREEVDIAGRQDSQPNTIPPAAPPVAPTGQVARSEPVAEPAAAPTSTEKPADRI
;
A
#
# COMPACT_ATOMS: atom_id res chain seq x y z
N MET A 1 26.86 15.30 0.66
CA MET A 1 27.89 15.83 -0.25
C MET A 1 27.42 15.51 -1.67
N PHE A 2 26.56 16.38 -2.22
CA PHE A 2 25.94 16.10 -3.52
C PHE A 2 26.89 16.61 -4.61
N PRO A 3 27.27 15.74 -5.57
CA PRO A 3 28.07 16.13 -6.71
C PRO A 3 27.43 17.34 -7.38
N SER A 4 28.18 18.43 -7.41
CA SER A 4 27.81 19.66 -8.08
C SER A 4 27.43 19.35 -9.52
N HIS A 5 26.26 19.78 -9.97
CA HIS A 5 25.66 19.52 -11.30
C HIS A 5 26.59 19.70 -12.53
N TRP A 6 27.80 20.26 -12.35
CA TRP A 6 28.85 20.38 -13.36
C TRP A 6 29.32 19.02 -13.90
N GLU A 7 29.40 17.94 -13.09
CA GLU A 7 29.85 16.63 -13.63
C GLU A 7 28.90 16.13 -14.71
N VAL A 8 27.59 16.27 -14.49
CA VAL A 8 26.55 15.88 -15.45
C VAL A 8 26.68 16.68 -16.74
N LEU A 9 26.99 17.98 -16.65
CA LEU A 9 27.21 18.84 -17.83
C LEU A 9 28.44 18.41 -18.63
N VAL A 10 29.54 18.04 -17.97
CA VAL A 10 30.76 17.56 -18.67
C VAL A 10 30.50 16.25 -19.39
N ILE A 11 29.82 15.30 -18.73
CA ILE A 11 29.46 14.01 -19.34
C ILE A 11 28.54 14.22 -20.55
N PHE A 12 27.53 15.10 -20.40
CA PHE A 12 26.65 15.45 -21.50
C PHE A 12 27.42 16.07 -22.67
N LEU A 13 28.37 16.97 -22.40
CA LEU A 13 29.21 17.57 -23.43
C LEU A 13 30.04 16.52 -24.19
N VAL A 14 30.65 15.57 -23.48
CA VAL A 14 31.40 14.46 -24.11
C VAL A 14 30.48 13.64 -25.01
N ILE A 15 29.30 13.24 -24.53
CA ILE A 15 28.31 12.49 -25.34
C ILE A 15 27.88 13.30 -26.57
N LEU A 16 27.69 14.60 -26.42
CA LEU A 16 27.36 15.51 -27.53
C LEU A 16 28.50 15.64 -28.55
N LEU A 17 29.76 15.51 -28.14
CA LEU A 17 30.90 15.46 -29.07
C LEU A 17 30.96 14.13 -29.82
N LEU A 18 30.70 13.00 -29.16
CA LEU A 18 30.74 11.67 -29.78
C LEU A 18 29.57 11.45 -30.75
N PHE A 19 28.35 11.76 -30.30
CA PHE A 19 27.13 11.54 -31.09
C PHE A 19 26.75 12.76 -31.93
N GLY A 20 27.21 13.96 -31.56
CA GLY A 20 26.82 15.21 -32.19
C GLY A 20 25.55 15.81 -31.58
N ALA A 21 25.51 17.15 -31.46
CA ALA A 21 24.36 17.91 -30.94
C ALA A 21 23.04 17.66 -31.71
N LYS A 22 23.11 17.12 -32.94
CA LYS A 22 21.95 16.84 -33.79
C LYS A 22 21.37 15.43 -33.58
N ARG A 23 22.17 14.44 -33.16
CA ARG A 23 21.72 13.04 -33.07
C ARG A 23 20.85 12.76 -31.84
N ILE A 24 21.21 13.30 -30.68
CA ILE A 24 20.41 13.19 -29.45
C ILE A 24 18.96 13.68 -29.66
N PRO A 25 18.71 14.92 -30.16
CA PRO A 25 17.33 15.39 -30.36
C PRO A 25 16.60 14.67 -31.49
N GLU A 26 17.31 14.20 -32.52
CA GLU A 26 16.73 13.43 -33.62
C GLU A 26 16.22 12.06 -33.13
N MET A 27 17.03 11.35 -32.34
CA MET A 27 16.63 10.10 -31.69
C MET A 27 15.51 10.31 -30.67
N ALA A 28 15.60 11.35 -29.84
CA ALA A 28 14.57 11.68 -28.86
C ALA A 28 13.22 12.01 -29.53
N LYS A 29 13.23 12.69 -30.69
CA LYS A 29 12.01 12.96 -31.46
C LYS A 29 11.36 11.67 -31.99
N GLY A 30 12.15 10.73 -32.50
CA GLY A 30 11.65 9.43 -32.96
C GLY A 30 11.09 8.59 -31.81
N LEU A 31 11.87 8.44 -30.74
CA LEU A 31 11.47 7.71 -29.53
C LEU A 31 10.24 8.33 -28.87
N GLY A 32 10.19 9.66 -28.78
CA GLY A 32 9.09 10.39 -28.16
C GLY A 32 7.77 10.23 -28.91
N LYS A 33 7.79 10.18 -30.25
CA LYS A 33 6.61 9.83 -31.05
C LYS A 33 6.15 8.41 -30.77
N GLY A 34 7.05 7.43 -30.82
CA GLY A 34 6.72 6.02 -30.55
C GLY A 34 6.14 5.80 -29.14
N ILE A 35 6.75 6.41 -28.12
CA ILE A 35 6.23 6.34 -26.74
C ILE A 35 4.86 7.02 -26.63
N ARG A 36 4.63 8.13 -27.34
CA ARG A 36 3.33 8.83 -27.31
C ARG A 36 2.23 8.02 -27.98
N GLU A 37 2.47 7.46 -29.17
CA GLU A 37 1.53 6.53 -29.83
C GLU A 37 1.22 5.33 -28.93
N PHE A 38 2.26 4.71 -28.34
CA PHE A 38 2.11 3.57 -27.43
C PHE A 38 1.28 3.92 -26.20
N ARG A 39 1.57 5.07 -25.56
CA ARG A 39 0.80 5.54 -24.40
C ARG A 39 -0.66 5.82 -24.75
N SER A 40 -0.93 6.39 -25.93
CA SER A 40 -2.30 6.61 -26.40
C SER A 40 -3.03 5.28 -26.59
N ALA A 41 -2.45 4.35 -27.35
CA ALA A 41 -3.05 3.03 -27.58
C ALA A 41 -3.33 2.27 -26.27
N VAL A 42 -2.39 2.29 -25.32
CA VAL A 42 -2.58 1.66 -24.00
C VAL A 42 -3.69 2.35 -23.21
N LYS A 43 -3.82 3.68 -23.32
CA LYS A 43 -4.86 4.44 -22.62
C LYS A 43 -6.24 4.12 -23.19
N ASP A 44 -6.37 4.03 -24.50
CA ASP A 44 -7.62 3.71 -25.18
C ASP A 44 -8.11 2.30 -24.80
N VAL A 45 -7.19 1.32 -24.80
CA VAL A 45 -7.49 -0.05 -24.32
C VAL A 45 -7.92 -0.07 -22.86
N ARG A 46 -7.25 0.71 -22.00
CA ARG A 46 -7.60 0.78 -20.57
C ARG A 46 -8.97 1.41 -20.35
N GLU A 47 -9.33 2.41 -21.14
CA GLU A 47 -10.65 3.05 -21.10
C GLU A 47 -11.74 2.08 -21.58
N GLU A 48 -11.51 1.34 -22.66
CA GLU A 48 -12.44 0.33 -23.15
C GLU A 48 -12.68 -0.81 -22.14
N VAL A 49 -11.63 -1.26 -21.45
CA VAL A 49 -11.72 -2.28 -20.39
C VAL A 49 -12.42 -1.75 -19.13
N ASP A 50 -12.20 -0.50 -18.73
CA ASP A 50 -12.89 0.12 -17.58
C ASP A 50 -14.39 0.30 -17.87
N ILE A 51 -14.74 0.69 -19.10
CA ILE A 51 -16.14 0.85 -19.53
C ILE A 51 -16.84 -0.52 -19.64
N ALA A 52 -16.17 -1.53 -20.19
CA ALA A 52 -16.69 -2.90 -20.27
C ALA A 52 -16.90 -3.52 -18.86
N GLY A 53 -15.98 -3.28 -17.92
CA GLY A 53 -16.11 -3.74 -16.54
C GLY A 53 -17.21 -3.03 -15.73
N ARG A 54 -17.67 -1.85 -16.15
CA ARG A 54 -18.76 -1.12 -15.49
C ARG A 54 -20.16 -1.54 -15.95
N GLN A 55 -20.31 -2.21 -17.10
CA GLN A 55 -21.63 -2.69 -17.54
C GLN A 55 -22.14 -3.92 -16.78
N ASP A 56 -21.28 -4.67 -16.09
CA ASP A 56 -21.68 -5.78 -15.22
C ASP A 56 -21.99 -5.35 -13.77
N SER A 57 -21.80 -4.07 -13.44
CA SER A 57 -22.11 -3.52 -12.11
C SER A 57 -23.42 -2.73 -12.12
N GLN A 58 -24.54 -3.43 -12.33
CA GLN A 58 -25.77 -2.97 -11.68
C GLN A 58 -25.52 -3.02 -10.17
N PRO A 59 -25.69 -1.92 -9.42
CA PRO A 59 -25.75 -1.98 -7.98
C PRO A 59 -27.04 -2.74 -7.64
N ASN A 60 -26.92 -4.04 -7.40
CA ASN A 60 -27.95 -4.79 -6.71
C ASN A 60 -28.11 -4.12 -5.34
N THR A 61 -29.09 -3.23 -5.24
CA THR A 61 -29.53 -2.67 -3.97
C THR A 61 -30.09 -3.84 -3.17
N ILE A 62 -29.24 -4.51 -2.41
CA ILE A 62 -29.68 -5.38 -1.32
C ILE A 62 -30.43 -4.46 -0.37
N PRO A 63 -31.77 -4.55 -0.24
CA PRO A 63 -32.47 -3.84 0.82
C PRO A 63 -31.82 -4.30 2.13
N PRO A 64 -31.49 -3.40 3.07
CA PRO A 64 -31.03 -3.80 4.39
C PRO A 64 -32.09 -4.71 5.02
N ALA A 65 -31.90 -6.02 4.88
CA ALA A 65 -32.65 -7.01 5.63
C ALA A 65 -32.39 -6.68 7.10
N ALA A 66 -33.48 -6.46 7.83
CA ALA A 66 -33.49 -6.17 9.25
C ALA A 66 -32.47 -7.05 10.00
N PRO A 67 -31.76 -6.51 11.01
CA PRO A 67 -30.75 -7.27 11.74
C PRO A 67 -31.36 -8.59 12.24
N PRO A 68 -30.66 -9.73 12.05
CA PRO A 68 -31.13 -11.00 12.56
C PRO A 68 -31.16 -10.92 14.08
N VAL A 69 -32.34 -11.16 14.63
CA VAL A 69 -32.58 -11.39 16.06
C VAL A 69 -31.52 -12.35 16.61
N ALA A 70 -30.70 -11.83 17.53
CA ALA A 70 -29.69 -12.63 18.23
C ALA A 70 -30.38 -13.80 18.98
N PRO A 71 -29.88 -15.04 18.87
CA PRO A 71 -30.42 -16.13 19.65
C PRO A 71 -29.98 -15.97 21.11
N THR A 72 -30.92 -15.50 21.93
CA THR A 72 -30.93 -15.73 23.37
C THR A 72 -30.99 -17.24 23.63
N GLY A 73 -30.01 -17.80 24.34
CA GLY A 73 -30.24 -19.03 25.12
C GLY A 73 -29.19 -20.13 25.03
N GLN A 74 -28.33 -20.15 26.06
CA GLN A 74 -27.82 -21.34 26.76
C GLN A 74 -27.03 -22.41 25.99
N VAL A 75 -25.74 -22.47 26.33
CA VAL A 75 -25.15 -23.73 26.82
C VAL A 75 -24.56 -23.45 28.20
N ALA A 76 -25.39 -23.65 29.22
CA ALA A 76 -24.98 -23.82 30.60
C ALA A 76 -24.87 -25.33 30.88
N ARG A 77 -23.65 -25.82 31.12
CA ARG A 77 -23.30 -27.07 31.81
C ARG A 77 -21.78 -27.05 31.97
N SER A 78 -21.14 -27.06 33.13
CA SER A 78 -21.57 -27.34 34.51
C SER A 78 -20.39 -26.93 35.42
N GLU A 79 -20.70 -26.27 36.54
CA GLU A 79 -19.86 -26.03 37.73
C GLU A 79 -19.36 -27.36 38.37
N PRO A 80 -18.69 -27.44 39.54
CA PRO A 80 -18.12 -26.43 40.47
C PRO A 80 -16.70 -26.83 40.98
N VAL A 81 -16.06 -25.98 41.80
CA VAL A 81 -15.61 -26.30 43.18
C VAL A 81 -14.65 -25.24 43.69
N ALA A 82 -14.97 -24.79 44.89
CA ALA A 82 -14.39 -23.71 45.64
C ALA A 82 -12.94 -23.96 46.10
N GLU A 83 -12.26 -22.83 46.18
CA GLU A 83 -11.12 -22.47 47.02
C GLU A 83 -11.13 -23.04 48.45
N PRO A 84 -9.95 -23.45 48.95
CA PRO A 84 -9.65 -23.37 50.38
C PRO A 84 -8.36 -22.57 50.65
N ALA A 85 -8.56 -21.40 51.24
CA ALA A 85 -7.96 -20.99 52.52
C ALA A 85 -6.41 -20.97 52.71
N ALA A 86 -5.93 -19.74 52.92
CA ALA A 86 -5.15 -19.29 54.08
C ALA A 86 -3.63 -19.58 54.20
N ALA A 87 -2.83 -18.52 53.91
CA ALA A 87 -1.85 -17.81 54.77
C ALA A 87 -0.70 -18.58 55.49
N PRO A 88 0.33 -17.91 56.10
CA PRO A 88 0.88 -16.56 55.95
C PRO A 88 2.38 -16.65 55.50
N THR A 89 3.13 -15.57 55.32
CA THR A 89 4.17 -15.16 56.29
C THR A 89 4.90 -13.92 55.77
N SER A 90 4.87 -12.86 56.57
CA SER A 90 5.77 -11.71 56.55
C SER A 90 7.24 -12.13 56.52
N THR A 91 8.08 -11.42 55.77
CA THR A 91 9.46 -11.03 56.13
C THR A 91 9.84 -9.97 55.11
N GLU A 92 9.56 -8.69 55.37
CA GLU A 92 10.48 -7.82 56.09
C GLU A 92 11.85 -7.79 55.40
N LYS A 93 12.09 -6.80 54.55
CA LYS A 93 13.45 -6.39 54.19
C LYS A 93 13.79 -5.17 55.05
N PRO A 94 14.65 -5.34 56.06
CA PRO A 94 15.01 -4.27 56.97
C PRO A 94 16.11 -3.39 56.37
N ALA A 95 16.38 -2.34 57.13
CA ALA A 95 17.56 -1.50 57.15
C ALA A 95 17.53 -0.30 56.19
N ASP A 96 17.25 0.90 56.69
CA ASP A 96 18.00 1.72 57.68
C ASP A 96 18.86 2.73 56.94
N ARG A 97 18.93 3.93 57.54
CA ARG A 97 19.97 4.95 57.40
C ARG A 97 19.94 5.78 56.11
N ILE A 98 19.95 7.11 56.14
CA ILE A 98 20.35 8.13 57.14
C ILE A 98 19.45 9.35 56.93
#